data_AF-A0A7V8VQP1-F1
#
_entry.id   AF-A0A7V8VQP1-F1
#
_cell.length_a   1.000
_cell.length_b   1.000
_cell.length_c   1.000
_cell.angle_alpha   90.00
_cell.angle_beta   90.00
_cell.angle_gamma   90.00
#
_symmetry.space_group_name_H-M   'P 1'
#
loop_
_entity.id
_entity.type
_entity.pdbx_description
1 polymer ?
#
loop_
_entity_poly.entity_id
_entity_poly.type
_entity_poly.pdbx_seq_one_letter_code
_entity_poly.pdbx_strand_id
1 'polypeptide(L)'
;LQGPNTGLGHSSVILMIEAQIEHLVNALRYMEAHGVRAVEPREEAQEAFVREVDRRMEGTVWTSGGCRSWYLDETGRNSTLWPGSVGSFRRRVAPFRPREHRLCRVSPSAPRPQPERVHA
;
A
#
# COMPACT_ATOMS: atom_id res chain seq x y z
N LEU A 1 -5.58 -0.98 -6.26
CA LEU A 1 -6.20 -0.93 -4.92
C LEU A 1 -6.73 -2.33 -4.59
N GLN A 2 -6.87 -2.72 -3.32
CA GLN A 2 -7.21 -4.10 -2.91
C GLN A 2 -6.17 -5.18 -3.32
N GLY A 3 -4.90 -4.95 -2.97
CA GLY A 3 -3.85 -5.95 -3.14
C GLY A 3 -3.70 -6.89 -1.94
N PRO A 4 -2.62 -7.70 -1.91
CA PRO A 4 -2.27 -8.54 -0.76
C PRO A 4 -2.28 -7.77 0.56
N ASN A 5 -2.62 -8.45 1.65
CA ASN A 5 -2.65 -7.91 3.02
C ASN A 5 -3.63 -6.75 3.24
N THR A 6 -4.61 -6.54 2.35
CA THR A 6 -5.59 -5.42 2.44
C THR A 6 -7.05 -5.84 2.42
N GLY A 7 -7.34 -7.12 2.19
CA GLY A 7 -8.70 -7.66 2.27
C GLY A 7 -9.26 -7.66 3.69
N LEU A 8 -10.58 -7.74 3.81
CA LEU A 8 -11.28 -7.86 5.10
C LEU A 8 -12.31 -8.98 5.03
N GLY A 9 -12.40 -9.76 6.11
CA GLY A 9 -13.45 -10.76 6.29
C GLY A 9 -14.62 -10.31 7.18
N HIS A 10 -14.61 -9.07 7.67
CA HIS A 10 -15.51 -8.61 8.75
C HIS A 10 -16.09 -7.20 8.56
N SER A 11 -15.75 -6.48 7.49
CA SER A 11 -16.16 -5.08 7.27
C SER A 11 -16.07 -4.70 5.79
N SER A 12 -16.67 -3.56 5.41
CA SER A 12 -16.68 -3.09 4.02
C SER A 12 -15.28 -2.77 3.50
N VAL A 13 -14.96 -3.39 2.36
CA VAL A 13 -13.70 -3.20 1.64
C VAL A 13 -13.57 -1.79 1.05
N ILE A 14 -14.68 -1.07 0.85
CA ILE A 14 -14.68 0.31 0.35
C ILE A 14 -13.90 1.24 1.28
N LEU A 15 -14.01 1.04 2.60
CA LEU A 15 -13.30 1.87 3.57
C LEU A 15 -11.78 1.69 3.49
N MET A 16 -11.32 0.50 3.08
CA MET A 16 -9.89 0.25 2.82
C MET A 16 -9.45 0.98 1.55
N ILE A 17 -10.27 0.94 0.50
CA ILE A 17 -10.03 1.63 -0.77
C ILE A 17 -9.93 3.14 -0.56
N GLU A 18 -10.84 3.74 0.20
CA GLU A 18 -10.81 5.17 0.53
C GLU A 18 -9.52 5.56 1.25
N ALA A 19 -9.10 4.77 2.25
CA ALA A 19 -7.84 5.00 2.97
C ALA A 19 -6.61 4.88 2.05
N GLN A 20 -6.62 3.94 1.10
CA GLN A 20 -5.54 3.80 0.12
C GLN A 20 -5.51 4.96 -0.88
N ILE A 21 -6.67 5.44 -1.33
CA ILE A 21 -6.76 6.63 -2.21
C ILE A 21 -6.23 7.87 -1.48
N GLU A 22 -6.62 8.08 -0.23
CA GLU A 22 -6.13 9.18 0.61
C GLU A 22 -4.59 9.14 0.72
N HIS A 23 -4.01 7.95 0.96
CA HIS A 23 -2.56 7.76 0.98
C HIS A 23 -1.89 8.11 -0.36
N LEU A 24 -2.44 7.63 -1.48
CA LEU A 24 -1.90 7.91 -2.82
C LEU A 24 -1.95 9.41 -3.15
N VAL A 25 -3.04 10.10 -2.82
CA VAL A 25 -3.15 11.55 -3.00
C VAL A 25 -2.10 12.28 -2.18
N ASN A 26 -1.86 11.87 -0.93
CA ASN A 26 -0.81 12.46 -0.09
C ASN A 26 0.59 12.24 -0.66
N ALA A 27 0.87 11.05 -1.21
CA ALA A 27 2.13 10.75 -1.89
C ALA A 27 2.33 11.63 -3.13
N LEU A 28 1.30 11.77 -3.97
CA LEU A 28 1.35 12.61 -5.17
C LEU A 28 1.56 14.10 -4.84
N ARG A 29 0.86 14.62 -3.81
CA ARG A 29 1.07 15.98 -3.31
C ARG A 29 2.49 16.19 -2.80
N TYR A 30 3.05 15.20 -2.08
CA TYR A 30 4.44 15.25 -1.66
C TYR A 30 5.39 15.29 -2.86
N MET A 31 5.14 14.46 -3.87
CA MET A 31 5.97 14.40 -5.07
C MET A 31 5.99 15.73 -5.83
N GLU A 32 4.82 16.34 -6.01
CA GLU A 32 4.67 17.65 -6.64
C GLU A 32 5.41 18.74 -5.86
N ALA A 33 5.20 18.81 -4.54
CA ALA A 33 5.83 19.82 -3.68
C ALA A 33 7.36 19.71 -3.59
N HIS A 34 7.94 18.53 -3.85
CA HIS A 34 9.38 18.26 -3.66
C HIS A 34 10.11 17.91 -4.97
N GLY A 35 9.46 18.02 -6.13
CA GLY A 35 10.07 17.69 -7.43
C GLY A 35 10.51 16.23 -7.56
N VAL A 36 9.75 15.30 -6.97
CA VAL A 36 10.00 13.85 -7.06
C VAL A 36 9.21 13.27 -8.24
N ARG A 37 9.86 12.46 -9.08
CA ARG A 37 9.25 11.82 -10.27
C ARG A 37 8.83 10.38 -10.04
N ALA A 38 9.51 9.69 -9.13
CA ALA A 38 9.16 8.33 -8.77
C ALA A 38 9.36 8.13 -7.27
N VAL A 39 8.43 7.38 -6.69
CA VAL A 39 8.50 6.87 -5.33
C VAL A 39 8.43 5.35 -5.42
N GLU A 40 9.34 4.68 -4.74
CA GLU A 40 9.40 3.23 -4.68
C GLU A 40 9.61 2.82 -3.22
N PRO A 41 8.84 1.88 -2.66
CA PRO A 41 9.11 1.37 -1.32
C PRO A 41 10.54 0.86 -1.19
N ARG A 42 11.18 1.12 -0.05
CA ARG A 42 12.43 0.44 0.30
C ARG A 42 12.13 -1.03 0.58
N GLU A 43 13.07 -1.90 0.23
CA GLU A 43 12.95 -3.34 0.47
C GLU A 43 12.78 -3.63 1.96
N GLU A 44 13.62 -3.02 2.79
CA GLU A 44 13.54 -3.15 4.26
C GLU A 44 12.17 -2.74 4.83
N ALA A 45 11.55 -1.69 4.25
CA ALA A 45 10.24 -1.20 4.68
C ALA A 45 9.11 -2.15 4.28
N GLN A 46 9.18 -2.70 3.06
CA GLN A 46 8.24 -3.71 2.58
C GLN A 46 8.34 -4.98 3.43
N GLU A 47 9.54 -5.49 3.65
CA GLU A 47 9.73 -6.69 4.46
C GLU A 47 9.27 -6.50 5.90
N ALA A 48 9.58 -5.35 6.52
CA ALA A 48 9.12 -5.05 7.87
C ALA A 48 7.59 -5.03 7.95
N PHE A 49 6.91 -4.45 6.94
CA PHE A 49 5.46 -4.49 6.84
C PHE A 49 4.94 -5.93 6.73
N VAL A 50 5.50 -6.74 5.84
CA VAL A 50 5.06 -8.13 5.63
C VAL A 50 5.26 -8.97 6.90
N ARG A 51 6.44 -8.91 7.53
CA ARG A 51 6.71 -9.61 8.79
C ARG A 51 5.76 -9.21 9.90
N GLU A 52 5.44 -7.92 10.01
CA GLU A 52 4.48 -7.43 11.01
C GLU A 52 3.07 -7.96 10.75
N VAL A 53 2.62 -7.94 9.49
CA VAL A 53 1.30 -8.45 9.09
C VAL A 53 1.19 -9.94 9.40
N ASP A 54 2.18 -10.73 8.98
CA ASP A 54 2.20 -12.18 9.19
C ASP A 54 2.15 -12.51 10.69
N ARG A 55 3.02 -11.87 11.50
CA ARG A 55 3.02 -12.03 12.96
C ARG A 55 1.69 -11.64 13.60
N ARG A 56 1.00 -10.62 13.09
CA ARG A 56 -0.31 -10.20 13.62
C ARG A 56 -1.45 -11.10 13.17
N MET A 57 -1.24 -11.86 12.10
CA MET A 57 -2.22 -12.80 11.57
C MET A 57 -2.20 -14.14 12.32
N GLU A 58 -1.08 -14.50 12.93
CA GLU A 58 -0.95 -15.66 13.82
C GLU A 58 -1.98 -15.60 14.96
N GLY A 59 -2.64 -16.73 15.24
CA GLY A 59 -3.62 -16.86 16.31
C GLY A 59 -4.97 -16.18 16.04
N THR A 60 -5.16 -15.55 14.86
CA THR A 60 -6.48 -15.04 14.47
C THR A 60 -7.38 -16.16 13.97
N VAL A 61 -8.69 -15.92 13.94
CA VAL A 61 -9.67 -16.85 13.34
C VAL A 61 -9.44 -17.13 11.86
N TRP A 62 -8.61 -16.32 11.19
CA TRP A 62 -8.28 -16.47 9.76
C TRP A 62 -7.12 -17.43 9.50
N THR A 63 -6.39 -17.81 10.55
CA THR A 63 -5.29 -18.79 10.51
C THR A 63 -5.48 -19.94 11.49
N SER A 64 -6.39 -19.80 12.46
CA SER A 64 -6.67 -20.80 13.50
C SER A 64 -7.88 -21.66 13.11
N GLY A 65 -7.88 -22.94 13.52
CA GLY A 65 -9.06 -23.80 13.43
C GLY A 65 -9.02 -24.92 12.38
N GLY A 66 -7.89 -25.16 11.72
CA GLY A 66 -7.64 -26.38 10.93
C GLY A 66 -8.38 -26.49 9.59
N CYS A 67 -9.39 -25.66 9.31
CA CYS A 67 -10.03 -25.57 8.00
C CYS A 67 -9.17 -24.73 7.03
N ARG A 68 -8.77 -25.34 5.91
CA ARG A 68 -8.11 -24.64 4.80
C ARG A 68 -9.12 -23.70 4.13
N SER A 69 -9.05 -22.41 4.46
CA SER A 69 -9.84 -21.39 3.78
C SER A 69 -9.14 -20.95 2.48
N TRP A 70 -9.89 -20.31 1.58
CA TRP A 70 -9.34 -19.72 0.35
C TRP A 70 -8.27 -18.64 0.62
N TYR A 71 -8.21 -18.10 1.84
CA TYR A 71 -7.23 -17.10 2.24
C TYR A 71 -5.84 -17.66 2.55
N LEU A 72 -5.72 -18.97 2.75
CA LEU A 72 -4.47 -19.64 3.08
C LEU A 72 -3.85 -20.25 1.83
N ASP A 73 -2.56 -20.01 1.63
CA ASP A 73 -1.79 -20.71 0.61
C ASP A 73 -1.39 -22.14 1.06
N GLU A 74 -0.63 -22.84 0.23
CA GLU A 74 -0.15 -24.21 0.52
C GLU A 74 0.75 -24.28 1.77
N THR A 75 1.36 -23.17 2.17
CA THR A 75 2.19 -23.06 3.37
C THR A 75 1.37 -22.72 4.63
N GLY A 76 0.06 -22.47 4.47
CA GLY A 76 -0.81 -22.01 5.55
C GLY A 76 -0.68 -20.52 5.84
N ARG A 77 0.01 -19.75 5.00
CA ARG A 77 0.18 -18.31 5.16
C ARG A 77 -1.02 -17.57 4.56
N ASN A 78 -1.51 -16.56 5.28
CA ASN A 78 -2.56 -15.67 4.79
C ASN A 78 -1.97 -14.38 4.22
N SER A 79 -1.87 -14.29 2.90
CA SER A 79 -1.37 -13.10 2.20
C SER A 79 -2.48 -12.15 1.75
N THR A 80 -3.73 -12.44 2.12
CA THR A 80 -4.91 -11.79 1.53
C THR A 80 -5.49 -10.72 2.44
N LEU A 81 -5.61 -11.03 3.74
CA LEU A 81 -6.34 -10.22 4.69
C LEU A 81 -5.44 -9.26 5.47
N TRP A 82 -6.05 -8.15 5.91
CA TRP A 82 -5.49 -7.28 6.93
C TRP A 82 -5.87 -7.80 8.33
N PRO A 83 -4.91 -8.02 9.26
CA PRO A 83 -5.15 -8.60 10.58
C PRO A 83 -5.63 -7.56 11.62
N GLY A 84 -6.38 -6.55 11.21
CA GLY A 84 -6.85 -5.50 12.10
C GLY A 84 -8.13 -4.84 11.63
N SER A 85 -8.55 -3.80 12.35
CA SER A 85 -9.72 -3.01 11.97
C SER A 85 -9.41 -2.04 10.83
N VAL A 86 -10.45 -1.62 10.11
CA VAL A 86 -10.40 -0.51 9.12
C VAL A 86 -9.71 0.72 9.72
N GLY A 87 -10.05 1.11 10.95
CA GLY A 87 -9.45 2.27 11.61
C GLY A 87 -7.94 2.11 11.85
N SER A 88 -7.47 0.89 12.17
CA SER A 88 -6.04 0.62 12.30
C SER A 88 -5.31 0.72 10.96
N PHE A 89 -5.93 0.25 9.88
CA PHE A 89 -5.37 0.37 8.53
C PHE A 89 -5.29 1.84 8.11
N ARG A 90 -6.40 2.58 8.25
CA ARG A 90 -6.45 4.01 7.91
C ARG A 90 -5.39 4.82 8.65
N ARG A 91 -5.23 4.62 9.96
CA ARG A 91 -4.17 5.28 10.74
C ARG A 91 -2.77 4.94 10.25
N ARG A 92 -2.55 3.69 9.82
CA ARG A 92 -1.25 3.25 9.30
C ARG A 92 -0.89 3.98 8.01
N VAL A 93 -1.83 4.05 7.06
CA VAL A 93 -1.58 4.60 5.72
C VAL A 93 -1.81 6.10 5.63
N ALA A 94 -2.46 6.74 6.61
CA ALA A 94 -2.73 8.19 6.58
C ALA A 94 -1.49 9.06 6.31
N PRO A 95 -0.35 8.91 7.03
CA PRO A 95 0.85 9.67 6.72
C PRO A 95 1.60 9.06 5.53
N PHE A 96 1.89 9.86 4.50
CA PHE A 96 2.94 9.52 3.55
C PHE A 96 4.30 9.68 4.25
N ARG A 97 5.13 8.63 4.24
CA ARG A 97 6.43 8.60 4.94
C ARG A 97 7.57 8.53 3.91
N PRO A 98 8.19 9.66 3.54
CA PRO A 98 9.24 9.66 2.53
C PRO A 98 10.45 8.79 2.89
N ARG A 99 10.72 8.60 4.20
CA ARG A 99 11.83 7.76 4.70
C ARG A 99 11.68 6.29 4.35
N GLU A 100 10.46 5.79 4.20
CA GLU A 100 10.17 4.40 3.82
C GLU A 100 10.32 4.16 2.31
N HIS A 101 10.68 5.19 1.54
CA HIS A 101 10.73 5.17 0.08
C HIS A 101 12.11 5.57 -0.46
N ARG A 102 12.46 5.05 -1.63
CA ARG A 102 13.44 5.62 -2.55
C ARG A 102 12.74 6.71 -3.37
N LEU A 103 13.34 7.90 -3.43
CA LEU A 103 12.78 9.06 -4.12
C LEU A 103 13.69 9.42 -5.30
N CYS A 104 13.18 9.31 -6.53
CA CYS A 104 13.90 9.78 -7.71
C CYS A 104 13.50 11.24 -7.99
N ARG A 105 14.47 12.15 -7.96
CA ARG A 105 14.24 13.59 -8.18
C ARG A 105 14.48 13.99 -9.63
N VAL A 106 13.84 15.08 -10.05
CA VAL A 106 14.15 15.72 -11.34
C VAL A 106 15.56 16.32 -11.26
N SER A 107 16.46 15.94 -12.16
CA SER A 107 17.63 16.78 -12.45
C SER A 107 17.14 18.05 -13.17
N PRO A 108 17.62 19.27 -12.83
CA PRO A 108 17.06 20.53 -13.32
C PRO A 108 17.04 20.79 -14.85
N SER A 109 17.24 19.82 -15.75
CA SER A 109 17.55 20.08 -17.16
C SER A 109 16.79 19.23 -18.20
N ALA A 110 15.51 18.92 -18.01
CA ALA A 110 14.71 18.33 -19.09
C ALA A 110 13.45 19.16 -19.37
N PRO A 111 13.37 19.88 -20.50
CA PRO A 111 12.16 20.60 -20.89
C PRO A 111 10.99 19.61 -21.04
N ARG A 112 9.80 20.01 -20.57
CA ARG A 112 8.58 19.22 -20.80
C ARG A 112 8.34 19.10 -22.31
N PRO A 113 8.08 17.91 -22.86
CA PRO A 113 7.63 17.79 -24.23
C PRO A 113 6.32 18.58 -24.36
N GLN A 114 6.28 19.52 -25.31
CA GLN A 114 5.05 20.27 -25.63
C GLN A 114 4.08 19.30 -26.30
N PRO A 115 2.77 19.35 -25.95
CA PRO A 115 1.78 18.56 -26.66
C PRO A 115 1.80 18.98 -28.14
N GLU A 116 1.97 18.01 -29.05
CA GLU A 116 1.87 18.23 -30.48
C GLU A 116 0.52 18.89 -30.77
N ARG A 117 0.58 20.10 -31.32
CA ARG A 117 -0.59 20.77 -31.87
C ARG A 117 -1.01 19.94 -33.09
N VAL A 118 -2.08 19.16 -32.93
CA VAL A 118 -2.81 18.60 -34.06
C VAL A 118 -3.38 19.78 -34.84
N HIS A 119 -2.72 20.12 -35.96
CA HIS A 119 -3.27 21.03 -36.95
C HIS A 119 -4.39 20.30 -37.70
N ALA A 120 -5.60 20.83 -37.58
CA ALA A 120 -6.75 20.48 -38.42
C ALA A 120 -6.66 21.17 -39.79
#